data_AF-A0A5C7UVE7-F1
#
_entry.id   AF-A0A5C7UVE7-F1
#
_cell.length_a   1.000
_cell.length_b   1.000
_cell.length_c   1.000
_cell.angle_alpha   90.00
_cell.angle_beta   90.00
_cell.angle_gamma   90.00
#
_symmetry.space_group_name_H-M   'P 1'
#
loop_
_entity.id
_entity.type
_entity.pdbx_description
1 polymer ?
#
loop_
_entity_poly.entity_id
_entity_poly.type
_entity_poly.pdbx_seq_one_letter_code
_entity_poly.pdbx_strand_id
1 'polypeptide(L)'
;MASKLKTITDNNQLASTIKESTQQIWLAGLGAFAKAQEEGGKMFDALVKEGEAMQKKTRDVADARIAAVAGRAADTWDRLEQVFEDRVARALGSLGVPSKKEVDVLSKRIAELTAAVQDLAQSKGKAAPRALTTTAKPAAAPAKKAARKSA
;
A
#
# COMPACT_ATOMS: atom_id res chain seq x y z
N MET A 1 -74.05 -44.42 -62.34
CA MET A 1 -72.75 -45.12 -62.24
C MET A 1 -71.56 -44.20 -62.53
N ALA A 2 -71.63 -43.32 -63.54
CA ALA A 2 -70.51 -42.45 -63.92
C ALA A 2 -70.02 -41.46 -62.84
N SER A 3 -70.92 -40.86 -62.05
CA SER A 3 -70.53 -39.86 -61.04
C SER A 3 -69.73 -40.44 -59.87
N LYS A 4 -69.96 -41.71 -59.50
CA LYS A 4 -69.19 -42.38 -58.44
C LYS A 4 -67.74 -42.67 -58.85
N LEU A 5 -67.49 -42.90 -60.14
CA LEU A 5 -66.14 -43.18 -60.64
C LEU A 5 -65.27 -41.92 -60.62
N LYS A 6 -65.85 -40.76 -60.96
CA LYS A 6 -65.14 -39.48 -60.96
C LYS A 6 -64.69 -39.04 -59.56
N THR A 7 -65.57 -39.14 -58.56
CA THR A 7 -65.24 -38.78 -57.17
C THR A 7 -64.13 -39.65 -56.56
N ILE A 8 -64.04 -40.93 -56.92
CA ILE A 8 -62.98 -41.81 -56.43
C ILE A 8 -61.63 -41.43 -57.04
N THR A 9 -61.59 -41.09 -58.32
CA THR A 9 -60.37 -40.61 -58.99
C THR A 9 -59.90 -39.27 -58.44
N ASP A 10 -60.82 -38.32 -58.21
CA ASP A 10 -60.50 -37.00 -57.65
C ASP A 10 -59.96 -37.10 -56.21
N ASN A 11 -60.53 -37.97 -55.37
CA ASN A 11 -60.02 -38.24 -54.02
C ASN A 11 -58.61 -38.85 -54.03
N ASN A 12 -58.29 -39.70 -55.00
CA ASN A 12 -56.97 -40.31 -55.10
C ASN A 12 -55.90 -39.29 -55.58
N GLN A 13 -56.28 -38.36 -56.46
CA GLN A 13 -55.41 -37.25 -56.85
C GLN A 13 -55.19 -36.24 -55.72
N LEU A 14 -56.20 -35.98 -54.91
CA LEU A 14 -56.08 -35.13 -53.71
C LEU A 14 -55.16 -35.78 -52.67
N ALA A 15 -55.35 -37.08 -52.38
CA ALA A 15 -54.54 -37.82 -51.42
C ALA A 15 -53.06 -37.90 -51.83
N SER A 16 -52.77 -38.08 -53.12
CA SER A 16 -51.40 -38.07 -53.65
C SER A 16 -50.75 -36.69 -53.55
N THR A 17 -51.47 -35.61 -53.85
CA THR A 17 -50.97 -34.24 -53.71
C THR A 17 -50.67 -33.87 -52.25
N ILE A 18 -51.54 -34.29 -51.31
CA ILE A 18 -51.32 -34.07 -49.88
C ILE A 18 -50.11 -34.86 -49.38
N LYS A 19 -49.94 -36.11 -49.82
CA LYS A 19 -48.78 -36.94 -49.47
C LYS A 19 -47.47 -36.31 -49.98
N GLU A 20 -47.44 -35.85 -51.23
CA GLU A 20 -46.28 -35.19 -51.83
C GLU A 20 -45.95 -33.89 -51.09
N SER A 21 -46.95 -33.07 -50.78
CA SER A 21 -46.79 -31.82 -50.00
C SER A 21 -46.29 -32.09 -48.58
N THR A 22 -46.84 -33.10 -47.90
CA THR A 22 -46.40 -33.49 -46.54
C THR A 22 -44.95 -33.99 -46.55
N GLN A 23 -44.57 -34.73 -47.59
CA GLN A 23 -43.21 -35.22 -47.77
C GLN A 23 -42.24 -34.07 -48.08
N GLN A 24 -42.64 -33.08 -48.87
CA GLN A 24 -41.85 -31.86 -49.10
C GLN A 24 -41.69 -31.03 -47.83
N ILE A 25 -42.76 -30.83 -47.05
CA ILE A 25 -42.70 -30.12 -45.77
C ILE A 25 -41.78 -30.86 -44.78
N TRP A 26 -41.84 -32.20 -44.76
CA TRP A 26 -40.98 -33.02 -43.91
C TRP A 26 -39.50 -32.92 -44.32
N LEU A 27 -39.20 -33.04 -45.61
CA LEU A 27 -37.84 -32.90 -46.13
C LEU A 27 -37.29 -31.49 -45.93
N ALA A 28 -38.13 -30.46 -46.10
CA ALA A 28 -37.77 -29.08 -45.81
C ALA A 28 -37.49 -28.87 -44.31
N GLY A 29 -38.28 -29.49 -43.43
CA GLY A 29 -38.04 -29.48 -41.99
C GLY A 29 -36.71 -30.14 -41.60
N LEU A 30 -36.40 -31.31 -42.17
CA LEU A 30 -35.11 -31.99 -41.97
C LEU A 30 -33.94 -31.19 -42.54
N GLY A 31 -34.10 -30.58 -43.72
CA GLY A 31 -33.07 -29.74 -44.34
C GLY A 31 -32.80 -28.46 -43.54
N ALA A 32 -33.85 -27.81 -43.04
CA ALA A 32 -33.73 -26.64 -42.17
C ALA A 32 -33.06 -26.98 -40.84
N PHE A 33 -33.41 -28.12 -40.22
CA PHE A 33 -32.77 -28.59 -39.00
C PHE A 33 -31.28 -28.91 -39.22
N ALA A 34 -30.93 -29.59 -40.31
CA ALA A 34 -29.54 -29.88 -40.66
C ALA A 34 -28.73 -28.59 -40.87
N LYS A 35 -29.30 -27.60 -41.56
CA LYS A 35 -28.66 -26.29 -41.78
C LYS A 35 -28.51 -25.50 -40.47
N ALA A 36 -29.51 -25.55 -39.58
CA ALA A 36 -29.42 -24.96 -38.25
C ALA A 36 -28.38 -25.65 -37.37
N GLN A 37 -28.16 -26.96 -37.48
CA GLN A 37 -27.05 -27.64 -36.80
C GLN A 37 -25.69 -27.20 -37.34
N GLU A 38 -25.53 -27.13 -38.66
CA GLU A 38 -24.26 -26.75 -39.28
C GLU A 38 -23.88 -25.29 -39.00
N GLU A 39 -24.85 -24.38 -39.06
CA GLU A 39 -24.66 -22.96 -38.76
C GLU A 39 -24.68 -22.68 -37.25
N GLY A 40 -25.40 -23.49 -36.47
CA GLY A 40 -25.52 -23.37 -35.02
C GLY A 40 -24.20 -23.59 -34.30
N GLY A 41 -23.39 -24.57 -34.73
CA GLY A 41 -22.05 -24.80 -34.15
C GLY A 41 -21.11 -23.59 -34.34
N LYS A 42 -21.06 -23.03 -35.55
CA LYS A 42 -20.23 -21.85 -35.86
C LYS A 42 -20.68 -20.62 -35.07
N MET A 43 -21.99 -20.41 -34.93
CA MET A 43 -22.52 -19.30 -34.17
C MET A 43 -22.27 -19.46 -32.67
N PHE A 44 -22.37 -20.70 -32.16
CA PHE A 44 -22.00 -21.03 -30.79
C PHE A 44 -20.52 -20.75 -30.52
N ASP A 45 -19.62 -21.24 -31.37
CA ASP A 45 -18.18 -21.00 -31.23
C ASP A 45 -17.84 -19.50 -31.26
N ALA A 46 -18.51 -18.73 -32.12
CA ALA A 46 -18.38 -17.27 -32.16
C ALA A 46 -18.83 -16.61 -30.84
N LEU A 47 -19.99 -17.02 -30.32
CA LEU A 47 -20.51 -16.53 -29.04
C LEU A 47 -19.61 -16.91 -27.85
N VAL A 48 -19.05 -18.12 -27.84
CA VAL A 48 -18.09 -18.55 -26.82
C VAL A 48 -16.84 -17.68 -26.87
N LYS A 49 -16.27 -17.47 -28.06
CA LYS A 49 -15.08 -16.62 -28.23
C LYS A 49 -15.33 -15.18 -27.83
N GLU A 50 -16.50 -14.64 -28.14
CA GLU A 50 -16.91 -13.30 -27.70
C GLU A 50 -17.12 -13.24 -26.17
N GLY A 51 -17.71 -14.29 -25.58
CA GLY A 51 -17.84 -14.44 -24.13
C GLY A 51 -16.49 -14.48 -23.41
N GLU A 52 -15.53 -15.26 -23.92
CA GLU A 52 -14.16 -15.31 -23.40
C GLU A 52 -13.45 -13.94 -23.52
N ALA A 53 -13.61 -13.26 -24.65
CA ALA A 53 -13.07 -11.92 -24.84
C ALA A 53 -13.68 -10.89 -23.88
N MET A 54 -15.00 -10.94 -23.69
CA MET A 54 -15.71 -10.10 -22.71
C MET A 54 -15.27 -10.40 -21.27
N GLN A 55 -15.13 -11.68 -20.91
CA GLN A 55 -14.68 -12.08 -19.58
C GLN A 55 -13.25 -11.60 -19.32
N LYS A 56 -12.34 -11.77 -20.30
CA LYS A 56 -10.97 -11.27 -20.21
C LYS A 56 -10.95 -9.75 -20.02
N LYS A 57 -11.68 -9.01 -20.85
CA LYS A 57 -11.75 -7.54 -20.76
C LYS A 57 -12.36 -7.07 -19.43
N THR A 58 -13.38 -7.77 -18.93
CA THR A 58 -14.00 -7.48 -17.63
C THR A 58 -13.02 -7.75 -16.50
N ARG A 59 -12.28 -8.85 -16.56
CA ARG A 59 -11.24 -9.19 -15.58
C ARG A 59 -10.12 -8.17 -15.58
N ASP A 60 -9.61 -7.77 -16.74
CA ASP A 60 -8.56 -6.75 -16.85
C ASP A 60 -9.01 -5.41 -16.24
N VAL A 61 -10.27 -5.01 -16.48
CA VAL A 61 -10.84 -3.81 -15.85
C VAL A 61 -11.01 -3.98 -14.35
N ALA A 62 -11.48 -5.14 -13.87
CA ALA A 62 -11.63 -5.42 -12.45
C ALA A 62 -10.27 -5.40 -11.74
N ASP A 63 -9.25 -6.05 -12.31
CA ASP A 63 -7.89 -6.07 -11.77
C ASP A 63 -7.29 -4.65 -11.72
N ALA A 64 -7.50 -3.84 -12.76
CA ALA A 64 -7.10 -2.43 -12.77
C ALA A 64 -7.82 -1.60 -11.67
N ARG A 65 -9.11 -1.87 -11.42
CA ARG A 65 -9.87 -1.21 -10.36
C ARG A 65 -9.40 -1.64 -8.98
N ILE A 66 -9.14 -2.93 -8.77
CA ILE A 66 -8.61 -3.45 -7.51
C ILE A 66 -7.24 -2.84 -7.24
N ALA A 67 -6.34 -2.81 -8.22
CA ALA A 67 -5.03 -2.17 -8.07
C ALA A 67 -5.16 -0.68 -7.72
N ALA A 68 -6.06 0.05 -8.37
CA ALA A 68 -6.29 1.47 -8.09
C ALA A 68 -6.94 1.74 -6.72
N VAL A 69 -7.76 0.83 -6.22
CA VAL A 69 -8.34 0.91 -4.87
C VAL A 69 -7.31 0.51 -3.82
N ALA A 70 -6.55 -0.55 -4.06
CA ALA A 70 -5.47 -1.00 -3.18
C ALA A 70 -4.39 0.08 -3.01
N GLY A 71 -3.98 0.75 -4.10
CA GLY A 71 -3.03 1.87 -4.03
C GLY A 71 -3.56 3.04 -3.19
N ARG A 72 -4.82 3.46 -3.42
CA ARG A 72 -5.43 4.53 -2.60
C ARG A 72 -5.64 4.12 -1.14
N ALA A 73 -6.01 2.86 -0.92
CA ALA A 73 -6.18 2.31 0.42
C ALA A 73 -4.85 2.28 1.18
N ALA A 74 -3.76 1.89 0.53
CA ALA A 74 -2.40 1.91 1.10
C ALA A 74 -2.00 3.34 1.50
N ASP A 75 -2.14 4.33 0.62
CA ASP A 75 -1.83 5.74 0.96
C ASP A 75 -2.68 6.27 2.14
N THR A 76 -3.97 5.91 2.19
CA THR A 76 -4.82 6.28 3.33
C THR A 76 -4.45 5.54 4.60
N TRP A 77 -4.00 4.29 4.48
CA TRP A 77 -3.57 3.45 5.59
C TRP A 77 -2.26 3.94 6.19
N ASP A 78 -1.28 4.32 5.37
CA ASP A 78 -0.05 4.97 5.83
C ASP A 78 -0.34 6.24 6.63
N ARG A 79 -1.30 7.07 6.19
CA ARG A 79 -1.73 8.25 6.96
C ARG A 79 -2.41 7.89 8.27
N LEU A 80 -3.21 6.81 8.29
CA LEU A 80 -3.85 6.31 9.51
C LEU A 80 -2.81 5.75 10.50
N GLU A 81 -1.79 5.06 10.00
CA GLU A 81 -0.65 4.58 10.79
C GLU A 81 0.11 5.76 11.41
N GLN A 82 0.39 6.81 10.63
CA GLN A 82 1.05 8.01 11.14
C GLN A 82 0.22 8.72 12.23
N VAL A 83 -1.10 8.87 12.02
CA VAL A 83 -2.00 9.48 13.03
C VAL A 83 -2.11 8.61 14.27
N PHE A 84 -2.11 7.28 14.10
CA PHE A 84 -2.11 6.34 15.20
C PHE A 84 -0.81 6.43 16.01
N GLU A 85 0.34 6.42 15.36
CA GLU A 85 1.65 6.61 16.01
C GLU A 85 1.69 7.93 16.78
N ASP A 86 1.26 9.04 16.17
CA ASP A 86 1.21 10.34 16.84
C ASP A 86 0.31 10.31 18.08
N ARG A 87 -0.83 9.63 18.00
CA ARG A 87 -1.78 9.54 19.11
C ARG A 87 -1.28 8.62 20.22
N VAL A 88 -0.63 7.51 19.86
CA VAL A 88 0.05 6.60 20.79
C VAL A 88 1.20 7.32 21.48
N ALA A 89 2.05 8.02 20.72
CA ALA A 89 3.15 8.81 21.27
C ALA A 89 2.65 9.88 22.24
N ARG A 90 1.55 10.56 21.90
CA ARG A 90 0.94 11.57 22.78
C ARG A 90 0.34 10.99 24.05
N ALA A 91 -0.29 9.82 23.97
CA ALA A 91 -0.81 9.11 25.15
C ALA A 91 0.32 8.63 26.06
N LEU A 92 1.40 8.06 25.48
CA LEU A 92 2.59 7.64 26.20
C LEU A 92 3.31 8.82 26.86
N GLY A 93 3.43 9.95 26.15
CA GLY A 93 4.00 11.19 26.70
C GLY A 93 3.17 11.74 27.86
N SER A 94 1.83 11.69 27.78
CA SER A 94 0.96 12.06 28.91
C SER A 94 1.10 11.16 30.12
N LEU A 95 1.56 9.90 29.93
CA LEU A 95 1.89 8.97 31.00
C LEU A 95 3.33 9.13 31.52
N GLY A 96 4.10 10.08 30.98
CA GLY A 96 5.48 10.36 31.37
C GLY A 96 6.53 9.47 30.71
N VAL A 97 6.17 8.73 29.66
CA VAL A 97 7.11 7.92 28.88
C VAL A 97 7.79 8.83 27.83
N PRO A 98 9.13 9.06 27.91
CA PRO A 98 9.83 9.89 26.94
C PRO A 98 9.84 9.25 25.55
N SER A 99 9.63 10.05 24.51
CA SER A 99 9.65 9.58 23.12
C SER A 99 11.08 9.48 22.55
N LYS A 100 11.29 8.64 21.53
CA LYS A 100 12.59 8.51 20.83
C LYS A 100 13.15 9.85 20.35
N LYS A 101 12.31 10.71 19.77
CA LYS A 101 12.71 12.03 19.26
C LYS A 101 13.23 12.93 20.37
N GLU A 102 12.59 12.90 21.55
CA GLU A 102 13.03 13.68 22.70
C GLU A 102 14.35 13.17 23.27
N VAL A 103 14.54 11.84 23.30
CA VAL A 103 15.82 11.22 23.68
C VAL A 103 16.93 11.66 22.73
N ASP A 104 16.70 11.63 21.42
CA ASP A 104 17.70 12.04 20.42
C ASP A 104 18.08 13.53 20.54
N VAL A 105 17.09 14.41 20.74
CA VAL A 105 17.33 15.85 20.97
C VAL A 105 18.12 16.07 22.24
N LEU A 106 17.79 15.35 23.31
CA LEU A 106 18.49 15.45 24.59
C LEU A 106 19.94 14.94 24.45
N SER A 107 20.17 13.82 23.78
CA SER A 107 21.50 13.27 23.50
C SER A 107 22.38 14.25 22.74
N LYS A 108 21.83 14.94 21.73
CA LYS A 108 22.56 16.01 21.00
C LYS A 108 22.92 17.18 21.90
N ARG A 109 21.97 17.67 22.70
CA ARG A 109 22.23 18.77 23.65
C ARG A 109 23.29 18.40 24.67
N ILE A 110 23.29 17.15 25.16
CA ILE A 110 24.31 16.66 26.09
C ILE A 110 25.68 16.61 25.39
N ALA A 111 25.76 16.16 24.14
CA ALA A 111 27.01 16.16 23.38
C ALA A 111 27.58 17.57 23.21
N GLU A 112 26.74 18.55 22.83
CA GLU A 112 27.14 19.95 22.70
C GLU A 112 27.60 20.55 24.03
N LEU A 113 26.86 20.30 25.11
CA LEU A 113 27.22 20.80 26.43
C LEU A 113 28.52 20.16 26.93
N THR A 114 28.71 18.87 26.64
CA THR A 114 29.95 18.16 26.98
C THR A 114 31.15 18.75 26.24
N ALA A 115 30.99 19.11 24.96
CA ALA A 115 32.02 19.80 24.20
C ALA A 115 32.33 21.19 24.78
N ALA A 116 31.31 21.99 25.08
CA ALA A 116 31.50 23.32 25.68
C ALA A 116 32.18 23.27 27.07
N VAL A 117 31.85 22.26 27.89
CA VAL A 117 32.51 22.05 29.18
C VAL A 117 33.96 21.61 29.02
N GLN A 118 34.28 20.76 28.04
CA GLN A 118 35.67 20.39 27.74
C GLN A 118 36.49 21.59 27.28
N ASP A 119 35.95 22.44 26.41
CA ASP A 119 36.61 23.68 25.98
C ASP A 119 36.84 24.65 27.15
N LEU A 120 35.85 24.79 28.05
CA LEU A 120 35.98 25.63 29.24
C LEU A 120 36.97 25.04 30.26
N ALA A 121 37.04 23.70 30.38
CA ALA A 121 38.02 23.02 31.21
C ALA A 121 39.44 23.17 30.65
N GLN A 122 39.63 23.09 29.33
CA GLN A 122 40.92 23.29 28.67
C GLN A 122 41.39 24.75 28.77
N SER A 123 40.47 25.72 28.70
CA SER A 123 40.81 27.14 28.87
C SER A 123 41.12 27.52 30.33
N LYS A 124 40.45 26.93 31.33
CA LYS A 124 40.80 27.10 32.76
C LYS A 124 42.03 26.31 33.20
N GLY A 125 42.40 25.24 32.51
CA GLY A 125 43.61 24.45 32.75
C GLY A 125 44.90 25.12 32.27
N LYS A 126 44.81 26.20 31.47
CA LYS A 126 45.97 26.96 31.00
C LYS A 126 46.34 28.10 31.96
N ALA A 127 46.43 27.78 33.26
CA ALA A 127 47.17 28.62 34.19
C ALA A 127 48.66 28.43 33.90
N ALA A 128 49.28 29.47 33.35
CA ALA A 128 50.73 29.57 33.21
C ALA A 128 51.42 29.29 34.56
N PRO A 129 52.53 28.53 34.60
CA PRO A 129 53.22 28.26 35.85
C PRO A 129 53.83 29.56 36.36
N ARG A 130 53.26 30.10 37.44
CA ARG A 130 53.86 31.18 38.21
C ARG A 130 55.00 30.57 39.02
N ALA A 131 56.22 30.75 38.55
CA ALA A 131 57.43 30.34 39.25
C ALA A 131 57.52 31.03 40.61
N LEU A 132 57.31 30.27 41.69
CA LEU A 132 57.67 30.62 43.05
C LEU A 132 58.90 29.80 43.41
N THR A 133 60.09 30.39 43.34
CA THR A 133 61.30 29.85 43.97
C THR A 133 61.56 30.63 45.24
N THR A 134 61.14 30.07 46.38
CA THR A 134 61.62 30.46 47.71
C THR A 134 62.72 29.48 48.12
N THR A 135 63.97 29.94 48.15
CA THR A 135 65.07 29.21 48.81
C THR A 135 65.94 30.18 49.62
N ALA A 136 65.77 30.07 50.94
CA ALA A 136 66.79 30.07 52.00
C ALA A 136 67.84 31.21 52.11
N LYS A 137 67.72 31.97 53.22
CA LYS A 137 68.72 32.33 54.26
C LYS A 137 70.14 32.79 53.82
N PRO A 138 70.67 33.89 54.41
CA PRO A 138 71.55 33.72 55.58
C PRO A 138 71.28 34.71 56.74
N ALA A 139 71.90 34.41 57.88
CA ALA A 139 71.74 35.03 59.19
C ALA A 139 72.55 36.33 59.38
N ALA A 140 72.08 37.23 60.28
CA ALA A 140 72.87 37.95 61.28
C ALA A 140 71.97 38.85 62.15
N ALA A 141 72.15 38.79 63.48
CA ALA A 141 71.49 39.60 64.51
C ALA A 141 72.28 40.90 64.77
N PRO A 142 72.05 41.69 65.86
CA PRO A 142 70.82 42.07 66.60
C PRO A 142 70.71 43.63 66.75
N ALA A 143 69.60 44.17 67.31
CA ALA A 143 69.64 45.25 68.35
C ALA A 143 68.31 45.98 68.62
N LYS A 144 67.95 45.97 69.92
CA LYS A 144 67.52 47.09 70.79
C LYS A 144 66.07 47.61 70.83
N LYS A 145 65.56 47.51 72.09
CA LYS A 145 64.74 48.45 72.89
C LYS A 145 63.26 48.60 72.51
N ALA A 146 62.35 48.14 73.38
CA ALA A 146 61.72 48.84 74.52
C ALA A 146 60.57 49.76 74.05
N ALA A 147 59.38 49.84 74.64
CA ALA A 147 58.93 49.53 75.99
C ALA A 147 57.41 49.30 76.05
N ARG A 148 56.98 48.72 77.17
CA ARG A 148 55.65 48.55 77.76
C ARG A 148 54.66 49.72 77.55
N LYS A 149 53.36 49.41 77.46
CA LYS A 149 52.41 49.58 78.60
C LYS A 149 51.04 48.93 78.32
N SER A 150 50.59 48.15 79.30
CA SER A 150 49.21 47.81 79.58
C SER A 150 48.57 48.92 80.44
N ALA A 151 47.33 49.27 80.12
CA ALA A 151 46.26 49.65 81.03
C ALA A 151 44.94 49.49 80.26
#